data_AF-A0A1Y2C0Y7-F1
#
_entry.id   AF-A0A1Y2C0Y7-F1
#
_cell.length_a   1.000
_cell.length_b   1.000
_cell.length_c   1.000
_cell.angle_alpha   90.00
_cell.angle_beta   90.00
_cell.angle_gamma   90.00
#
_symmetry.space_group_name_H-M   'P 1'
#
loop_
_entity.id
_entity.type
_entity.pdbx_description
1 polymer ?
#
loop_
_entity_poly.entity_id
_entity_poly.type
_entity_poly.pdbx_seq_one_letter_code
_entity_poly.pdbx_strand_id
1 'polypeptide(L)'
;MTPFPILDQLSLLLGWTYFLAWSISFYPQIILNAHRRSVTGLSIDFVLLNVLGFLCYTIFNCVEYFRFENPDVQLNDVGFAVHALVLCCVAMAQVVVYSRI
;
A
#
# COMPACT_ATOMS: atom_id res chain seq x y z
N MET A 1 -5.57 2.22 28.11
CA MET A 1 -6.86 2.84 27.74
C MET A 1 -6.79 4.30 28.11
N THR A 2 -6.78 5.19 27.11
CA THR A 2 -6.73 6.63 27.37
C THR A 2 -8.06 7.07 28.00
N PRO A 3 -8.09 8.15 28.80
CA PRO A 3 -9.31 8.60 29.46
C PRO A 3 -10.34 9.23 28.49
N PHE A 4 -10.07 9.25 27.18
CA PHE A 4 -10.86 9.97 26.18
C PHE A 4 -11.36 9.04 25.05
N PRO A 5 -12.49 8.32 25.25
CA PRO A 5 -12.98 7.30 24.31
C PRO A 5 -13.31 7.85 22.91
N ILE A 6 -13.62 9.15 22.79
CA ILE A 6 -13.87 9.82 21.51
C ILE A 6 -12.59 9.91 20.65
N LEU A 7 -11.42 10.09 21.28
CA LEU A 7 -10.16 10.19 20.56
C LEU A 7 -9.77 8.85 19.95
N ASP A 8 -9.98 7.76 20.68
CA ASP A 8 -9.71 6.40 20.21
C ASP A 8 -10.62 6.02 19.02
N GLN A 9 -11.90 6.39 19.07
CA GLN A 9 -12.84 6.18 17.95
C GLN A 9 -12.48 7.01 16.72
N LEU A 10 -12.08 8.27 16.91
CA LEU A 10 -11.61 9.13 15.81
C LEU A 10 -10.32 8.60 15.20
N SER A 11 -9.37 8.12 16.01
CA SER A 11 -8.12 7.52 15.53
C SER A 11 -8.40 6.30 14.65
N LEU A 12 -9.28 5.40 15.08
CA LEU A 12 -9.69 4.23 14.30
C LEU A 12 -10.34 4.65 12.96
N LEU A 13 -11.28 5.59 12.97
CA LEU A 13 -11.95 6.07 11.76
C LEU A 13 -10.97 6.74 10.78
N LEU A 14 -10.04 7.55 11.29
CA LEU A 14 -9.01 8.18 10.47
C LEU A 14 -8.05 7.15 9.88
N GLY A 15 -7.65 6.13 10.65
CA GLY A 15 -6.80 5.04 10.16
C GLY A 15 -7.43 4.26 8.99
N TRP A 16 -8.71 3.90 9.11
CA TRP A 16 -9.42 3.19 8.03
C TRP A 16 -9.71 4.08 6.82
N THR A 17 -10.06 5.35 7.01
CA THR A 17 -10.25 6.28 5.88
C THR A 17 -8.94 6.55 5.15
N TYR A 18 -7.83 6.68 5.88
CA TYR A 18 -6.49 6.76 5.29
C TYR A 18 -6.16 5.52 4.45
N PHE A 19 -6.36 4.32 5.01
CA PHE A 19 -6.18 3.05 4.29
C PHE A 19 -6.98 3.02 2.98
N LEU A 20 -8.26 3.40 3.01
CA LEU A 20 -9.13 3.40 1.84
C LEU A 20 -8.69 4.44 0.81
N ALA A 21 -8.42 5.68 1.22
CA ALA A 21 -8.02 6.77 0.33
C ALA A 21 -6.70 6.46 -0.39
N TRP A 22 -5.72 5.91 0.32
CA TRP A 22 -4.46 5.48 -0.28
C TRP A 22 -4.64 4.28 -1.20
N SER A 23 -5.41 3.28 -0.79
CA SER A 23 -5.67 2.09 -1.61
C SER A 23 -6.28 2.47 -2.95
N ILE A 24 -7.31 3.34 -2.96
CA ILE A 24 -7.98 3.81 -4.18
C ILE A 24 -6.99 4.47 -5.15
N SER A 25 -5.96 5.18 -4.65
CA SER A 25 -5.00 5.90 -5.48
C SER A 25 -4.12 4.99 -6.36
N PHE A 26 -3.96 3.71 -6.02
CA PHE A 26 -3.17 2.77 -6.82
C PHE A 26 -3.92 2.24 -8.05
N TYR A 27 -5.26 2.15 -8.00
CA TYR A 27 -6.06 1.52 -9.03
C TYR A 27 -6.06 2.25 -10.38
N PRO A 28 -6.17 3.60 -10.45
CA PRO A 28 -6.20 4.30 -11.73
C PRO A 28 -5.00 3.96 -12.63
N GLN A 29 -3.79 3.89 -12.05
CA GLN A 29 -2.59 3.56 -12.81
C GLN A 29 -2.63 2.13 -13.34
N ILE A 30 -3.02 1.17 -12.49
CA ILE A 30 -3.12 -0.25 -12.87
C ILE A 30 -4.18 -0.46 -13.96
N ILE A 31 -5.34 0.18 -13.81
CA ILE A 31 -6.45 0.09 -14.77
C ILE A 31 -6.05 0.73 -16.10
N LEU A 32 -5.41 1.90 -16.07
CA LEU A 32 -4.98 2.59 -17.27
C LEU A 32 -3.95 1.77 -18.07
N ASN A 33 -2.96 1.20 -17.39
CA ASN A 33 -1.98 0.31 -18.00
C ASN A 33 -2.65 -0.91 -18.64
N ALA A 34 -3.64 -1.51 -17.95
CA ALA A 34 -4.39 -2.66 -18.46
C ALA A 34 -5.25 -2.31 -19.68
N HIS A 35 -5.94 -1.16 -19.65
CA HIS A 35 -6.78 -0.71 -20.74
C HIS A 35 -5.97 -0.34 -21.98
N ARG A 36 -4.83 0.34 -21.81
CA ARG A 36 -3.95 0.73 -22.92
C ARG A 36 -3.07 -0.43 -23.42
N ARG A 37 -2.97 -1.53 -22.66
CA ARG A 37 -2.00 -2.63 -22.91
C ARG A 37 -0.56 -2.12 -23.09
N SER A 38 -0.26 -0.98 -22.48
CA SER A 38 0.98 -0.24 -22.64
C SER A 38 1.30 0.48 -21.34
N VAL A 39 2.59 0.51 -21.00
CA VAL A 39 3.12 1.23 -19.83
C VAL A 39 3.89 2.50 -20.26
N THR A 40 3.58 3.04 -21.43
CA THR A 40 4.20 4.28 -21.92
C THR A 40 3.87 5.46 -21.00
N GLY A 41 4.93 6.09 -20.46
CA GLY A 41 4.84 7.19 -19.49
C GLY A 41 4.99 6.78 -18.02
N LEU A 42 5.04 5.48 -17.71
CA LEU A 42 5.31 4.98 -16.36
C LEU A 42 6.82 4.80 -16.16
N SER A 43 7.39 5.43 -15.13
CA SER A 43 8.80 5.25 -14.76
C SER A 43 9.01 3.88 -14.10
N ILE A 44 9.93 3.08 -14.64
CA ILE A 44 10.29 1.77 -14.09
C ILE A 44 10.91 1.94 -12.70
N ASP A 45 11.80 2.93 -12.57
CA ASP A 45 12.52 3.18 -11.32
C ASP A 45 11.52 3.55 -10.22
N PHE A 46 10.47 4.29 -10.57
CA PHE A 46 9.37 4.56 -9.65
C PHE A 46 8.67 3.27 -9.20
N VAL A 47 8.34 2.35 -10.12
CA VAL A 47 7.67 1.09 -9.76
C VAL A 47 8.59 0.18 -8.93
N LEU A 48 9.88 0.09 -9.27
CA LEU A 48 10.88 -0.66 -8.51
C LEU A 48 11.04 -0.11 -7.09
N LEU A 49 11.16 1.21 -6.95
CA LEU A 49 11.26 1.86 -5.65
C LEU A 49 9.99 1.67 -4.82
N ASN A 50 8.80 1.71 -5.43
CA ASN A 50 7.56 1.42 -4.73
C ASN A 50 7.51 -0.03 -4.24
N VAL A 51 7.85 -1.02 -5.08
CA VAL A 51 7.89 -2.43 -4.64
C VAL A 51 8.86 -2.62 -3.48
N LEU A 52 10.08 -2.09 -3.58
CA LEU A 52 11.07 -2.20 -2.52
C LEU A 52 10.62 -1.48 -1.24
N GLY A 53 10.10 -0.27 -1.38
CA GLY A 53 9.60 0.53 -0.26
C GLY A 53 8.45 -0.16 0.48
N PHE A 54 7.43 -0.64 -0.25
CA PHE A 54 6.31 -1.35 0.35
C PHE A 54 6.70 -2.74 0.87
N LEU A 55 7.72 -3.39 0.30
CA LEU A 55 8.26 -4.63 0.85
C LEU A 55 8.88 -4.39 2.23
N CYS A 56 9.79 -3.41 2.33
CA CYS A 56 10.40 -3.03 3.60
C CYS A 56 9.35 -2.57 4.61
N TYR A 57 8.38 -1.76 4.18
CA TYR A 57 7.28 -1.29 5.04
C TYR A 57 6.40 -2.44 5.53
N THR A 58 6.08 -3.42 4.67
CA THR A 58 5.32 -4.62 5.06
C THR A 58 6.08 -5.45 6.08
N ILE A 59 7.38 -5.67 5.86
CA ILE A 59 8.22 -6.42 6.81
C ILE A 59 8.25 -5.71 8.16
N PHE A 60 8.46 -4.38 8.17
CA PHE A 60 8.46 -3.59 9.39
C PHE A 60 7.14 -3.71 10.16
N ASN A 61 6.00 -3.43 9.52
CA ASN A 61 4.69 -3.49 10.18
C ASN A 61 4.36 -4.91 10.66
N CYS A 62 4.64 -5.94 9.87
CA CYS A 62 4.41 -7.32 10.28
C CYS A 62 5.27 -7.71 11.48
N VAL A 63 6.55 -7.34 11.50
CA VAL A 63 7.44 -7.65 12.63
C VAL A 63 7.02 -6.91 13.89
N GLU A 64 6.75 -5.60 13.80
CA GLU A 64 6.29 -4.81 14.93
C GLU A 64 4.96 -5.33 15.50
N TYR A 65 4.01 -5.71 14.64
CA TYR A 65 2.71 -6.21 15.05
C TYR A 65 2.75 -7.63 15.64
N PHE A 66 3.37 -8.59 14.93
CA PHE A 66 3.33 -10.01 15.32
C PHE A 66 4.40 -10.43 16.32
N ARG A 67 5.56 -9.74 16.33
CA ARG A 67 6.70 -10.17 17.15
C ARG A 67 6.91 -9.26 18.36
N PHE A 68 6.81 -7.95 18.16
CA PHE A 68 7.05 -6.98 19.23
C PHE A 68 5.75 -6.54 19.92
N GLU A 69 4.58 -6.92 19.38
CA GLU A 69 3.26 -6.56 19.89
C GLU A 69 3.16 -5.06 20.19
N ASN A 70 3.77 -4.24 19.33
CA ASN A 70 3.91 -2.81 19.56
C ASN A 70 2.52 -2.15 19.46
N PRO A 71 2.02 -1.50 20.53
CA PRO A 71 0.67 -0.94 20.54
C PRO A 71 0.47 0.22 19.56
N ASP A 72 1.56 0.80 19.04
CA ASP A 72 1.51 1.89 18.07
C ASP A 72 1.18 1.40 16.66
N VAL A 73 1.44 0.13 16.34
CA VAL A 73 1.13 -0.46 15.03
C VAL A 73 -0.25 -1.11 15.09
N GLN A 74 -1.16 -0.60 14.28
CA GLN A 74 -2.53 -1.10 14.23
C GLN A 74 -2.72 -2.09 13.07
N LEU A 75 -3.78 -2.89 13.14
CA LEU A 75 -4.08 -3.91 12.12
C LEU A 75 -4.32 -3.29 10.73
N ASN A 76 -4.88 -2.08 10.66
CA ASN A 76 -5.06 -1.35 9.41
C ASN A 76 -3.72 -0.98 8.75
N ASP A 77 -2.65 -0.74 9.52
CA ASP A 77 -1.33 -0.42 8.97
C ASP A 77 -0.70 -1.64 8.31
N VAL A 78 -0.81 -2.81 8.95
CA VAL A 78 -0.39 -4.09 8.39
C VAL A 78 -1.20 -4.44 7.14
N GLY A 79 -2.53 -4.29 7.21
CA GLY A 79 -3.42 -4.53 6.08
C GLY A 79 -3.12 -3.61 4.89
N PHE A 80 -2.85 -2.33 5.16
CA PHE A 80 -2.41 -1.37 4.16
C PHE A 80 -1.09 -1.77 3.50
N ALA A 81 -0.08 -2.07 4.31
CA ALA A 81 1.25 -2.39 3.81
C ALA A 81 1.22 -3.60 2.87
N VAL A 82 0.55 -4.69 3.28
CA VAL A 82 0.38 -5.89 2.47
C VAL A 82 -0.42 -5.59 1.19
N HIS A 83 -1.52 -4.84 1.29
CA HIS A 83 -2.34 -4.49 0.13
C HIS A 83 -1.54 -3.67 -0.89
N ALA A 84 -0.82 -2.64 -0.43
CA ALA A 84 0.01 -1.79 -1.27
C ALA A 84 1.13 -2.61 -1.94
N LEU A 85 1.80 -3.50 -1.20
CA LEU A 85 2.81 -4.39 -1.76
C LEU A 85 2.25 -5.26 -2.90
N VAL A 86 1.06 -5.84 -2.72
CA VAL A 86 0.40 -6.64 -3.77
C VAL A 86 0.13 -5.79 -5.00
N LEU A 87 -0.42 -4.57 -4.85
CA LEU A 87 -0.69 -3.67 -5.97
C LEU A 87 0.59 -3.21 -6.68
N CYS A 88 1.67 -2.96 -5.94
CA CYS A 88 2.97 -2.64 -6.53
C CYS A 88 3.56 -3.83 -7.30
N CYS A 89 3.41 -5.07 -6.80
CA CYS A 89 3.78 -6.27 -7.54
C CYS A 89 2.95 -6.45 -8.82
N VAL A 90 1.65 -6.12 -8.78
CA VAL A 90 0.80 -6.11 -9.98
C VAL A 90 1.29 -5.07 -10.97
N ALA A 91 1.59 -3.84 -10.54
CA ALA A 91 2.15 -2.80 -11.39
C ALA A 91 3.51 -3.23 -11.99
N MET A 92 4.35 -3.91 -11.22
CA MET A 92 5.61 -4.49 -11.70
C MET A 92 5.37 -5.55 -12.78
N ALA A 93 4.42 -6.46 -12.56
CA ALA A 93 4.06 -7.46 -13.54
C ALA A 93 3.56 -6.82 -14.85
N GLN A 94 2.76 -5.74 -14.77
CA GLN A 94 2.34 -4.98 -15.94
C GLN A 94 3.51 -4.36 -16.71
N VAL A 95 4.53 -3.88 -16.01
CA VAL A 95 5.75 -3.31 -16.63
C VAL A 95 6.57 -4.36 -17.40
N VAL A 96 6.52 -5.63 -16.98
CA VAL A 96 7.17 -6.75 -17.66
C VAL A 96 6.35 -7.28 -18.83
N VAL A 97 5.01 -7.32 -18.70
CA VAL A 97 4.12 -7.92 -19.69
C VAL A 97 3.75 -6.96 -20.83
N TYR A 98 3.54 -5.68 -20.54
CA TYR A 98 3.06 -4.74 -21.55
C TYR A 98 4.19 -4.08 -22.35
N SER A 99 3.96 -3.96 -23.66
CA SER A 99 4.88 -3.29 -24.57
C SER A 99 4.99 -1.81 -24.21
N ARG A 100 6.18 -1.26 -24.44
CA ARG A 100 6.51 0.16 -24.23
C ARG A 100 6.56 0.96 -25.54
N ILE A 101 6.16 0.32 -26.63
CA ILE A 101 6.24 0.81 -28.01
C ILE A 101 4.82 1.02 -28.50
#